data_AF-A0A673WMJ0-F1
#
_entry.id   AF-A0A673WMJ0-F1
#
_cell.length_a   1.000
_cell.length_b   1.000
_cell.length_c   1.000
_cell.angle_alpha   90.00
_cell.angle_beta   90.00
_cell.angle_gamma   90.00
#
_symmetry.space_group_name_H-M   'P 1'
#
loop_
_entity.id
_entity.type
_entity.pdbx_description
1 polymer ?
#
loop_
_entity_poly.entity_id
_entity_poly.type
_entity_poly.pdbx_seq_one_letter_code
_entity_poly.pdbx_strand_id
1 'polypeptide(L)'
;MYDCVASQFGLDSARCLMVGDWLDTDILLGSNCGLKTLLTLTGVSTVADAEAHQESGCPERLGMVPDYYVESIAELLLLYKDNQSGLNRFYLSET
;
A
#
# COMPACT_ATOMS: atom_id res chain seq x y z
N MET A 1 -12.44 7.15 -8.78
CA MET A 1 -12.26 5.80 -9.36
C MET A 1 -12.71 4.72 -8.38
N TYR A 2 -12.14 4.69 -7.16
CA TYR A 2 -12.52 3.74 -6.11
C TYR A 2 -14.03 3.70 -5.83
N ASP A 3 -14.69 4.85 -5.67
CA ASP A 3 -16.14 4.91 -5.35
C ASP A 3 -17.03 4.16 -6.34
N CYS A 4 -16.66 4.12 -7.63
CA CYS A 4 -17.39 3.37 -8.64
C CYS A 4 -17.31 1.86 -8.36
N VAL A 5 -16.11 1.36 -8.06
CA VAL A 5 -15.87 -0.05 -7.73
C VAL A 5 -16.51 -0.40 -6.39
N ALA A 6 -16.32 0.45 -5.38
CA ALA A 6 -16.83 0.24 -4.03
C ALA A 6 -18.37 0.19 -4.02
N SER A 7 -19.04 1.12 -4.71
CA SER A 7 -20.51 1.13 -4.81
C SER A 7 -21.06 -0.05 -5.62
N GLN A 8 -20.33 -0.49 -6.66
CA GLN A 8 -20.74 -1.64 -7.48
C GLN A 8 -20.68 -2.97 -6.71
N PHE A 9 -19.67 -3.15 -5.84
CA PHE A 9 -19.40 -4.42 -5.17
C PHE A 9 -19.65 -4.40 -3.65
N GLY A 10 -20.11 -3.28 -3.09
CA GLY A 10 -20.35 -3.13 -1.66
C GLY A 10 -19.10 -3.31 -0.81
N LEU A 11 -17.98 -2.73 -1.26
CA LEU A 11 -16.69 -2.89 -0.58
C LEU A 11 -16.60 -2.02 0.68
N ASP A 12 -15.98 -2.60 1.72
CA ASP A 12 -15.61 -1.89 2.94
C ASP A 12 -14.15 -1.44 2.84
N SER A 13 -13.90 -0.13 2.83
CA SER A 13 -12.57 0.46 2.72
C SER A 13 -11.61 -0.04 3.80
N ALA A 14 -12.10 -0.31 5.02
CA ALA A 14 -11.31 -0.84 6.11
C ALA A 14 -10.79 -2.27 5.87
N ARG A 15 -11.35 -2.98 4.89
CA ARG A 15 -10.91 -4.32 4.47
C ARG A 15 -10.31 -4.34 3.05
N CYS A 16 -10.03 -3.17 2.50
CA CYS A 16 -9.41 -3.01 1.18
C CYS A 16 -7.97 -2.53 1.33
N LEU A 17 -7.09 -3.06 0.46
CA LEU A 17 -5.70 -2.66 0.34
C LEU A 17 -5.48 -2.12 -1.08
N MET A 18 -5.02 -0.89 -1.20
CA MET A 18 -4.54 -0.32 -2.46
C MET A 18 -3.09 -0.80 -2.68
N VAL A 19 -2.84 -1.48 -3.80
CA VAL A 19 -1.50 -1.93 -4.19
C VAL A 19 -1.10 -1.21 -5.46
N GLY A 20 0.06 -0.57 -5.46
CA GLY A 20 0.56 0.15 -6.63
C GLY A 20 2.04 0.47 -6.50
N ASP A 21 2.63 1.01 -7.57
CA ASP A 21 4.07 1.22 -7.70
C ASP A 21 4.47 2.70 -7.68
N TRP A 22 3.50 3.63 -7.65
CA TRP A 22 3.78 5.05 -7.71
C TRP A 22 3.09 5.83 -6.58
N LEU A 23 3.87 6.65 -5.85
CA LEU A 23 3.43 7.33 -4.63
C LEU A 23 2.33 8.39 -4.85
N ASP A 24 2.46 9.21 -5.89
CA ASP A 24 1.57 10.35 -6.14
C ASP A 24 0.27 9.96 -6.87
N THR A 25 0.20 8.75 -7.44
CA THR A 25 -1.02 8.21 -8.04
C THR A 25 -1.66 7.14 -7.16
N ASP A 26 -0.98 6.03 -6.92
CA ASP A 26 -1.61 4.85 -6.33
C ASP A 26 -1.75 5.00 -4.82
N ILE A 27 -0.65 5.34 -4.16
CA ILE A 27 -0.61 5.51 -2.71
C ILE A 27 -1.50 6.70 -2.33
N LEU A 28 -1.34 7.84 -3.01
CA LEU A 28 -2.20 9.01 -2.78
C LEU A 28 -3.69 8.70 -3.02
N LEU A 29 -4.04 7.94 -4.06
CA LEU A 29 -5.43 7.52 -4.29
C LEU A 29 -5.93 6.66 -3.12
N GLY A 30 -5.14 5.67 -2.69
CA GLY A 30 -5.50 4.80 -1.58
C GLY A 30 -5.72 5.58 -0.28
N SER A 31 -4.76 6.44 0.09
CA SER A 31 -4.84 7.32 1.26
C SER A 31 -6.08 8.22 1.23
N ASN A 32 -6.35 8.87 0.09
CA ASN A 32 -7.53 9.72 -0.07
C ASN A 32 -8.85 8.96 0.03
N CYS A 33 -8.84 7.66 -0.29
CA CYS A 33 -10.00 6.78 -0.16
C CYS A 33 -10.09 6.08 1.21
N GLY A 34 -9.17 6.40 2.15
CA GLY A 34 -9.13 5.78 3.48
C GLY A 34 -8.79 4.28 3.43
N LEU A 35 -8.07 3.85 2.40
CA LEU A 35 -7.60 2.47 2.24
C LEU A 35 -6.24 2.33 2.92
N LYS A 36 -5.92 1.11 3.36
CA LYS A 36 -4.52 0.76 3.58
C LYS A 36 -3.80 0.74 2.23
N THR A 37 -2.52 1.07 2.24
CA THR A 37 -1.69 1.22 1.04
C THR A 37 -0.45 0.33 1.10
N LEU A 38 -0.09 -0.26 -0.03
CA LEU A 38 1.10 -1.09 -0.19
C LEU A 38 1.84 -0.68 -1.46
N LEU A 39 3.06 -0.18 -1.29
CA LEU A 39 3.97 0.09 -2.39
C LEU A 39 4.64 -1.22 -2.85
N THR A 40 4.57 -1.52 -4.14
CA THR A 40 5.40 -2.58 -4.75
C THR A 40 6.59 -1.96 -5.49
N LEU A 41 7.79 -2.43 -5.19
CA LEU A 41 9.04 -1.87 -5.71
C LEU A 41 9.43 -2.38 -7.11
N THR A 42 8.49 -2.99 -7.83
CA THR A 42 8.71 -3.47 -9.21
C THR A 42 8.48 -2.40 -10.28
N GLY A 43 8.12 -1.17 -9.89
CA GLY A 43 7.73 -0.10 -10.81
C GLY A 43 8.42 1.23 -10.56
N VAL A 44 7.65 2.32 -10.48
CA VAL A 44 8.16 3.70 -10.57
C VAL A 44 8.89 4.18 -9.31
N SER A 45 8.26 4.08 -8.15
CA SER A 45 8.76 4.66 -6.90
C SER A 45 9.62 3.71 -6.10
N THR A 46 10.52 4.30 -5.31
CA THR A 46 11.44 3.59 -4.41
C THR A 46 11.12 3.85 -2.95
N VAL A 47 11.69 3.05 -2.05
CA VAL A 47 11.61 3.31 -0.60
C VAL A 47 12.19 4.68 -0.23
N ALA A 48 13.29 5.09 -0.87
CA ALA A 48 13.91 6.39 -0.63
C ALA A 48 12.98 7.57 -0.99
N ASP A 49 12.14 7.41 -2.02
CA ASP A 49 11.14 8.44 -2.36
C ASP A 49 10.08 8.56 -1.27
N ALA A 50 9.63 7.43 -0.70
CA ALA A 50 8.68 7.39 0.39
C ALA A 50 9.25 8.00 1.68
N GLU A 51 10.49 7.66 2.02
CA GLU A 51 11.23 8.25 3.14
C GLU A 51 11.37 9.78 2.96
N ALA A 52 11.72 10.24 1.76
CA ALA A 52 11.82 11.67 1.48
C ALA A 52 10.46 12.39 1.62
N HIS A 53 9.34 11.74 1.29
CA HIS A 53 8.00 12.26 1.55
C HIS A 53 7.69 12.34 3.05
N GLN A 54 8.02 11.30 3.81
CA GLN A 54 7.85 11.24 5.26
C GLN A 54 8.64 12.34 5.97
N GLU A 55 9.92 12.53 5.60
CA GLU A 55 10.80 13.54 6.19
C GLU A 55 10.43 14.98 5.81
N SER A 56 9.69 15.16 4.72
CA SER A 56 9.42 16.50 4.18
C SER A 56 8.57 17.40 5.09
N GLY A 57 7.80 16.81 6.03
CA GLY A 57 6.86 17.54 6.89
C GLY A 57 5.72 18.27 6.15
N CYS A 58 5.60 18.05 4.84
CA CYS A 58 4.57 18.64 3.98
C CYS A 58 3.30 17.79 4.03
N PRO A 59 2.14 18.33 4.44
CA PRO A 59 0.90 17.56 4.58
C PRO A 59 0.50 16.80 3.31
N GLU A 60 0.72 17.39 2.14
CA GLU A 60 0.42 16.79 0.85
C GLU A 60 1.29 15.55 0.58
N ARG A 61 2.58 15.62 0.92
CA ARG A 61 3.52 14.50 0.76
C ARG A 61 3.32 13.42 1.80
N LEU A 62 2.88 13.77 3.01
CA LEU A 62 2.53 12.78 4.02
C LEU A 62 1.39 11.86 3.54
N GLY A 63 0.46 12.36 2.71
CA GLY A 63 -0.57 11.53 2.08
C GLY A 63 -0.05 10.55 1.02
N MET A 64 1.20 10.70 0.58
CA MET A 64 1.88 9.85 -0.41
C MET A 64 2.81 8.83 0.25
N VAL A 65 2.90 8.79 1.58
CA VAL A 65 3.68 7.78 2.30
C VAL A 65 2.85 6.49 2.39
N PRO A 66 3.34 5.35 1.91
CA PRO A 66 2.60 4.10 1.97
C PRO A 66 2.57 3.56 3.41
N ASP A 67 1.58 2.74 3.76
CA ASP A 67 1.57 2.03 5.04
C ASP A 67 2.62 0.91 5.08
N TYR A 68 2.87 0.29 3.92
CA TYR A 68 3.74 -0.86 3.76
C TYR A 68 4.46 -0.83 2.42
N TYR A 69 5.56 -1.58 2.29
CA TYR A 69 6.14 -1.92 1.00
C TYR A 69 6.60 -3.38 0.88
N VAL A 70 6.69 -3.86 -0.37
CA VAL A 70 7.22 -5.19 -0.74
C VAL A 70 8.09 -5.08 -1.99
N GLU A 71 9.10 -5.94 -2.13
CA GLU A 71 9.94 -5.99 -3.34
C GLU A 71 9.09 -6.36 -4.56
N SER A 72 8.13 -7.28 -4.37
CA SER A 72 7.18 -7.67 -5.41
C SER A 72 5.83 -8.10 -4.86
N ILE A 73 4.77 -7.86 -5.63
CA ILE A 73 3.42 -8.38 -5.34
C ILE A 73 3.39 -9.91 -5.14
N ALA A 74 4.38 -10.64 -5.70
CA ALA A 74 4.52 -12.10 -5.51
C ALA A 74 4.68 -12.49 -4.02
N GLU A 75 5.21 -11.60 -3.19
CA GLU A 75 5.36 -11.84 -1.75
C GLU A 75 4.02 -11.97 -1.04
N LEU A 76 2.94 -11.35 -1.54
CA LEU A 76 1.59 -11.53 -0.98
C LEU A 76 1.14 -13.00 -1.03
N LEU A 77 1.55 -13.74 -2.05
CA LEU A 77 1.25 -15.17 -2.16
C LEU A 77 2.01 -15.99 -1.12
N LEU A 78 3.25 -15.60 -0.81
CA LEU A 78 4.05 -16.22 0.24
C LEU A 78 3.44 -15.94 1.61
N LEU A 79 3.07 -14.69 1.88
CA LEU A 79 2.39 -14.27 3.11
C LEU A 79 1.09 -15.03 3.33
N TYR A 80 0.28 -15.21 2.28
CA TYR A 80 -0.95 -15.99 2.38
C TYR A 80 -0.69 -17.46 2.74
N LYS A 81 0.30 -18.10 2.10
CA LYS A 81 0.64 -19.51 2.36
C LYS A 81 1.19 -19.72 3.78
N ASP A 82 2.05 -18.81 4.23
CA ASP A 82 2.63 -18.87 5.57
C ASP A 82 1.57 -18.70 6.66
N ASN A 83 0.61 -17.79 6.47
CA ASN A 83 -0.51 -17.59 7.38
C ASN A 83 -1.41 -18.85 7.49
N GLN A 84 -1.60 -19.59 6.39
CA GLN A 84 -2.33 -20.87 6.41
C GLN A 84 -1.55 -21.99 7.13
N SER A 85 -0.21 -21.91 7.15
CA SER A 85 0.66 -22.91 7.79
C SER A 85 0.86 -22.68 9.29
N GLY A 86 0.36 -21.58 9.85
CA GLY A 86 0.53 -21.20 11.26
C GLY A 86 1.94 -20.69 11.60
N LEU A 87 2.85 -20.59 10.61
CA LEU A 87 4.11 -19.89 10.76
C LEU A 87 3.88 -18.38 10.53
N ASN A 88 3.51 -17.67 11.59
CA ASN A 88 3.43 -16.21 11.57
C ASN A 88 4.82 -15.58 11.55
N ARG A 89 5.41 -15.47 10.35
CA ARG A 89 6.60 -14.65 10.14
C ARG A 89 6.24 -13.51 9.18
N PHE A 90 5.44 -12.57 9.67
CA PHE A 90 5.06 -11.37 8.93
C PHE A 90 6.10 -10.28 9.13
N TYR A 91 6.70 -9.80 8.05
CA TYR A 91 7.33 -8.48 8.04
C TYR A 91 6.91 -7.82 6.73
N LEU A 92 5.72 -7.23 6.71
CA LEU A 92 5.54 -6.09 5.81
C LEU A 92 6.47 -5.02 6.37
N SER A 93 7.36 -4.51 5.54
CA SER A 93 8.23 -3.44 5.95
C SER A 93 7.36 -2.20 6.10
N GLU A 94 7.26 -1.69 7.34
CA GLU A 94 6.57 -0.45 7.66
C GLU A 94 7.47 0.73 7.26
N THR A 95 6.84 1.77 6.75
CA THR A 95 7.46 3.05 6.40
C THR A 95 7.48 4.00 7.58
#